data_AF-D7MY64-F1
#
_entry.id   AF-D7MY64-F1
#
_cell.length_a   1.000
_cell.length_b   1.000
_cell.length_c   1.000
_cell.angle_alpha   90.00
_cell.angle_beta   90.00
_cell.angle_gamma   90.00
#
_symmetry.space_group_name_H-M   'P 1'
#
loop_
_entity.id
_entity.type
_entity.pdbx_description
1 polymer ?
#
loop_
_entity_poly.entity_id
_entity_poly.type
_entity_poly.pdbx_seq_one_letter_code
_entity_poly.pdbx_strand_id
1 'polypeptide(L)' 'MSQPSVILATASYDHTIRFWEAETGRCYRTIQYPDSVCFSLSIEFVNSEL' A
#
# COMPACT_ATOMS: atom_id res chain seq x y z
N MET A 1 18.03 -6.64 7.18
CA MET A 1 17.23 -6.36 5.97
C MET A 1 16.86 -4.89 6.02
N SER A 2 17.29 -4.11 5.03
CA SER A 2 16.97 -2.68 4.93
C SER A 2 15.47 -2.50 4.73
N GLN A 3 14.88 -1.55 5.43
CA GLN A 3 13.51 -1.12 5.15
C GLN A 3 13.50 -0.41 3.78
N PRO A 4 12.45 -0.57 2.96
CA PRO A 4 12.36 0.13 1.69
C PRO A 4 12.33 1.64 1.93
N SER A 5 13.24 2.37 1.27
CA SER A 5 13.35 3.84 1.40
C SER A 5 12.10 4.56 0.90
N VAL A 6 11.47 4.00 -0.15
CA VAL A 6 10.24 4.52 -0.74
C VAL A 6 9.27 3.37 -0.99
N ILE A 7 8.05 3.53 -0.47
CA ILE A 7 6.97 2.56 -0.61
C ILE A 7 5.88 3.19 -1.48
N LEU A 8 5.48 2.47 -2.52
CA LEU A 8 4.30 2.79 -3.31
C LEU A 8 3.14 1.90 -2.85
N ALA A 9 2.00 2.51 -2.54
CA ALA A 9 0.77 1.79 -2.25
C ALA A 9 -0.24 2.02 -3.39
N THR A 10 -0.87 0.93 -3.84
CA THR A 10 -1.91 0.97 -4.87
C THR A 10 -3.08 0.12 -4.41
N ALA A 11 -4.31 0.60 -4.52
CA ALA A 11 -5.46 -0.30 -4.49
C ALA A 11 -6.11 -0.41 -5.86
N SER A 12 -6.64 -1.61 -6.09
CA SER A 12 -7.22 -2.02 -7.34
C SER A 12 -8.66 -2.45 -7.10
N TYR A 13 -9.45 -2.38 -8.18
CA TYR A 13 -10.82 -2.88 -8.23
C TYR A 13 -10.91 -4.40 -8.06
N ASP A 14 -9.77 -5.10 -8.06
CA ASP A 14 -9.67 -6.52 -7.70
C ASP A 14 -9.78 -6.77 -6.18
N HIS A 15 -10.19 -5.76 -5.40
CA HIS A 15 -10.32 -5.84 -3.95
C HIS A 15 -8.99 -6.10 -3.23
N THR A 16 -7.88 -5.63 -3.82
CA THR A 16 -6.55 -5.72 -3.22
C THR A 16 -5.86 -4.37 -3.08
N ILE A 17 -5.14 -4.22 -1.97
CA ILE A 17 -4.16 -3.16 -1.75
C ILE A 17 -2.78 -3.81 -1.83
N ARG A 18 -1.93 -3.31 -2.71
CA ARG A 18 -0.57 -3.80 -2.93
C ARG A 18 0.44 -2.74 -2.52
N PHE A 19 1.49 -3.18 -1.85
CA PHE A 19 2.64 -2.36 -1.49
C PHE A 19 3.86 -2.82 -2.27
N TRP A 20 4.53 -1.84 -2.84
CA TRP A 20 5.66 -2.02 -3.74
C TRP A 20 6.84 -1.25 -3.18
N GLU A 21 8.01 -1.86 -3.22
CA GLU A 21 9.27 -1.15 -3.05
C GLU A 21 9.56 -0.40 -4.35
N ALA A 22 9.66 0.93 -4.30
CA ALA A 22 9.80 1.73 -5.52
C ALA A 22 11.14 1.49 -6.22
N GLU A 23 12.20 1.19 -5.47
CA GLU A 23 13.55 0.98 -6.00
C GLU A 23 13.67 -0.32 -6.81
N THR A 24 13.00 -1.40 -6.37
CA THR A 24 13.12 -2.73 -6.98
C THR A 24 11.88 -3.12 -7.79
N GLY A 25 10.77 -2.41 -7.61
CA GLY A 25 9.45 -2.79 -8.13
C GLY A 25 8.87 -4.03 -7.45
N ARG A 26 9.48 -4.52 -6.36
CA ARG A 26 9.04 -5.74 -5.70
C ARG A 26 7.77 -5.49 -4.90
N CYS A 27 6.70 -6.23 -5.23
CA CYS A 27 5.55 -6.32 -4.34
C CYS A 27 5.93 -7.18 -3.13
N TYR A 28 5.97 -6.58 -1.95
CA TYR A 28 6.32 -7.28 -0.72
C TYR A 28 5.13 -7.46 0.22
N ARG A 29 4.00 -6.78 -0.04
CA ARG A 29 2.77 -6.96 0.73
C ARG A 29 1.53 -6.79 -0.14
N THR A 30 0.56 -7.68 0.03
CA THR A 30 -0.77 -7.58 -0.57
C THR A 30 -1.80 -7.80 0.53
N ILE A 31 -2.77 -6.91 0.64
CA ILE A 31 -3.88 -6.97 1.59
C ILE A 31 -5.16 -7.10 0.76
N GLN A 32 -5.96 -8.11 1.04
CA GLN A 32 -7.26 -8.28 0.42
C GLN A 32 -8.33 -7.65 1.31
N TYR A 33 -9.21 -6.83 0.74
CA TYR A 33 -10.30 -6.19 1.47
C TYR A 33 -11.65 -6.57 0.83
N PRO A 34 -12.52 -7.29 1.52
CA PRO A 34 -13.77 -7.80 0.92
C PRO A 34 -14.90 -6.76 0.84
N ASP A 35 -14.76 -5.62 1.54
CA ASP A 35 -15.84 -4.64 1.69
C ASP A 35 -15.80 -3.60 0.58
N SER A 36 -16.62 -3.85 -0.46
CA SER A 36 -16.99 -2.91 -1.52
C SER A 36 -15.83 -2.40 -2.41
N VAL A 37 -16.16 -1.95 -3.61
CA VAL A 37 -15.20 -1.37 -4.54
C VAL A 37 -14.61 -0.10 -3.91
N CYS A 38 -13.29 -0.08 -3.70
CA CYS A 38 -12.62 1.08 -3.10
C CYS A 38 -12.60 2.22 -4.12
N PHE A 39 -13.59 3.13 -4.04
CA PHE A 39 -13.67 4.31 -4.91
C PHE A 39 -12.65 5.40 -4.54
N SER A 40 -11.99 5.28 -3.39
CA SER A 40 -11.06 6.29 -2.91
C SER A 40 -9.95 5.67 -2.07
N LEU A 41 -8.71 5.90 -2.49
CA LEU A 41 -7.51 5.63 -1.72
C LEU A 41 -7.01 6.94 -1.14
N SER A 42 -7.13 7.11 0.17
CA SER A 42 -6.41 8.17 0.88
C SER A 42 -5.14 7.57 1.50
N ILE A 43 -4.00 8.16 1.15
CA ILE A 43 -2.75 7.93 1.88
C ILE A 43 -2.66 9.07 2.89
N GLU A 44 -2.92 8.77 4.15
CA GLU A 44 -2.69 9.72 5.23
C GLU A 44 -1.32 9.50 5.84
N PHE A 45 -0.55 10.58 5.95
CA PHE A 45 0.68 10.59 6.73
C PHE A 45 0.29 10.58 8.21
N VAL A 46 0.27 9.39 8.81
CA VAL A 46 0.22 9.29 10.27
C VAL A 46 1.60 9.68 10.78
N ASN A 47 1.74 10.94 11.19
CA ASN A 47 2.84 11.30 12.07
C ASN A 47 2.62 10.54 13.36
N SER A 48 3.52 9.59 13.65
CA SER A 48 3.56 8.91 14.94
C SER A 48 4.03 9.92 16.01
N GLU A 49 3.14 10.81 16.43
CA GLU A 49 3.35 11.59 17.63
C GLU A 49 2.88 10.76 18.83
N LEU A 50 3.87 10.06 19.43
CA LEU A 50 3.89 9.37 20.74
C LEU A 50 2.91 8.21 20.96
#